data_AF-A0A933DWI8-F1
#
_entry.id   AF-A0A933DWI8-F1
#
_cell.length_a   1.000
_cell.length_b   1.000
_cell.length_c   1.000
_cell.angle_alpha   90.00
_cell.angle_beta   90.00
_cell.angle_gamma   90.00
#
_symmetry.space_group_name_H-M   'P 1'
#
loop_
_entity.id
_entity.type
_entity.pdbx_description
1 polymer ?
#
loop_
_entity_poly.entity_id
_entity_poly.type
_entity_poly.pdbx_seq_one_letter_code
_entity_poly.pdbx_strand_id
1 'polypeptide(L)'
;MKRHPGGRTLMQDPTMVEPPEGLAGLLRRHQRAMGLPVRTFAARLGVSTSGAARLLRGEPAPQGAVRAACDYLARLPLLPDPPPGVVPLRDMDALVLAGGESSRMGAAKPLLPFGETTLVGTVVARLRPFFRRVLVVSREPGQAAGVTADAVTDGREERGPLVGLVAGLRASGAAWCFAVGCDMPSLDISVIGLMASHIGASEPGNVVVAHVGGRLQTLHAFYGRTCLRLGETLVGEGNTSLRALFPRCSVLTVAADLLRALDPGLQSFRDIDTPADLEAARQAAGLSSREGA
;
A
#
# COMPACT_ATOMS: atom_id res chain seq x y z
N MET A 1 38.03 -48.35 21.15
CA MET A 1 37.96 -47.15 20.26
C MET A 1 36.50 -46.83 19.99
N LYS A 2 35.97 -45.76 20.59
CA LYS A 2 34.59 -45.29 20.40
C LYS A 2 34.49 -44.58 19.04
N ARG A 3 33.58 -45.01 18.17
CA ARG A 3 33.23 -44.29 16.93
C ARG A 3 32.28 -43.14 17.27
N HIS A 4 32.66 -41.91 16.98
CA HIS A 4 31.75 -40.77 16.96
C HIS A 4 30.90 -40.82 15.66
N PRO A 5 29.57 -40.62 15.73
CA PRO A 5 28.78 -40.41 14.53
C PRO A 5 29.00 -38.97 14.07
N GLY A 6 29.51 -38.83 12.84
CA GLY A 6 29.64 -37.53 12.18
C GLY A 6 28.26 -36.87 12.07
N GLY A 7 28.10 -35.73 12.75
CA GLY A 7 26.99 -34.83 12.51
C GLY A 7 27.04 -34.38 11.05
N ARG A 8 26.07 -34.81 10.26
CA ARG A 8 25.76 -34.15 9.00
C ARG A 8 25.25 -32.76 9.36
N THR A 9 26.13 -31.76 9.27
CA THR A 9 25.70 -30.38 9.09
C THR A 9 24.86 -30.38 7.82
N LEU A 10 23.53 -30.26 7.97
CA LEU A 10 22.62 -29.97 6.87
C LEU A 10 23.13 -28.68 6.22
N MET A 11 23.86 -28.81 5.12
CA MET A 11 24.13 -27.66 4.26
C MET A 11 22.76 -27.15 3.83
N GLN A 12 22.38 -25.97 4.30
CA GLN A 12 21.19 -25.29 3.82
C GLN A 12 21.35 -25.11 2.31
N ASP A 13 20.38 -25.61 1.54
CA ASP A 13 20.32 -25.38 0.11
C ASP A 13 20.27 -23.85 -0.11
N PRO A 14 21.28 -23.24 -0.76
CA PRO A 14 21.39 -21.78 -0.88
C PRO A 14 20.24 -21.17 -1.70
N THR A 15 19.38 -21.99 -2.31
CA THR A 15 18.19 -21.53 -3.04
C THR A 15 16.93 -21.47 -2.16
N MET A 16 16.98 -21.98 -0.94
CA MET A 16 15.86 -22.01 0.00
C MET A 16 15.90 -20.81 0.93
N VAL A 17 14.78 -20.09 1.01
CA VAL A 17 14.64 -18.91 1.87
C VAL A 17 13.40 -19.04 2.75
N GLU A 18 13.45 -18.42 3.92
CA GLU A 18 12.26 -18.28 4.77
C GLU A 18 11.23 -17.38 4.07
N PRO A 19 9.95 -17.78 4.01
CA PRO A 19 8.92 -16.94 3.44
C PRO A 19 8.68 -15.70 4.33
N PRO A 20 8.37 -14.54 3.73
CA PRO A 20 8.02 -13.34 4.49
C PRO A 20 6.88 -13.57 5.49
N GLU A 21 6.94 -12.86 6.60
CA GLU A 21 5.89 -12.89 7.61
C GLU A 21 4.51 -12.59 6.99
N GLY A 22 3.50 -13.39 7.36
CA GLY A 22 2.14 -13.24 6.87
C GLY A 22 1.85 -13.89 5.50
N LEU A 23 2.86 -14.19 4.67
CA LEU A 23 2.66 -14.76 3.32
C LEU A 23 1.86 -16.06 3.36
N ALA A 24 2.26 -17.00 4.23
CA ALA A 24 1.60 -18.30 4.34
C ALA A 24 0.12 -18.19 4.72
N GLY A 25 -0.20 -17.29 5.66
CA GLY A 25 -1.59 -17.04 6.09
C GLY A 25 -2.44 -16.46 4.96
N LEU A 26 -1.89 -15.49 4.24
CA LEU A 26 -2.54 -14.89 3.07
C LEU A 26 -2.79 -15.92 1.96
N LEU A 27 -1.78 -16.72 1.60
CA LEU A 27 -1.93 -17.78 0.59
C LEU A 27 -3.01 -18.79 0.97
N ARG A 28 -3.05 -19.25 2.24
CA ARG A 28 -4.08 -20.17 2.73
C ARG A 28 -5.48 -19.57 2.61
N ARG A 29 -5.65 -18.28 2.91
CA ARG A 29 -6.94 -17.59 2.78
C ARG A 29 -7.41 -17.58 1.33
N HIS A 30 -6.55 -17.18 0.40
CA HIS A 30 -6.87 -17.17 -1.03
C HIS A 30 -7.16 -18.57 -1.57
N GLN A 31 -6.35 -19.57 -1.19
CA GLN A 31 -6.59 -20.97 -1.58
C GLN A 31 -7.97 -21.47 -1.12
N ARG A 32 -8.34 -21.19 0.14
CA ARG A 32 -9.64 -21.59 0.72
C ARG A 32 -10.81 -20.88 0.06
N ALA A 33 -10.70 -19.56 -0.16
CA ALA A 33 -11.75 -18.78 -0.81
C ALA A 33 -12.09 -19.30 -2.22
N MET A 34 -11.09 -19.81 -2.94
CA MET A 34 -11.28 -20.42 -4.26
C MET A 34 -11.64 -21.92 -4.22
N GLY A 35 -11.62 -22.57 -3.05
CA GLY A 35 -11.88 -24.01 -2.92
C GLY A 35 -10.87 -24.90 -3.69
N LEU A 36 -9.63 -24.45 -3.89
CA LEU A 36 -8.68 -25.13 -4.77
C LEU A 36 -7.81 -26.16 -4.04
N PRO A 37 -7.65 -27.38 -4.61
CA PRO A 37 -6.60 -28.30 -4.18
C PRO A 37 -5.21 -27.67 -4.34
N VAL A 38 -4.24 -28.10 -3.51
CA VAL A 38 -2.87 -27.56 -3.51
C VAL A 38 -2.23 -27.61 -4.89
N ARG A 39 -2.42 -28.71 -5.64
CA ARG A 39 -1.88 -28.87 -7.00
C ARG A 39 -2.39 -27.79 -7.96
N THR A 40 -3.70 -27.52 -7.94
CA THR A 40 -4.32 -26.50 -8.80
C THR A 40 -3.91 -25.09 -8.38
N PHE A 41 -3.80 -24.85 -7.07
CA PHE A 41 -3.30 -23.57 -6.56
C PHE A 41 -1.82 -23.35 -6.94
N ALA A 42 -0.98 -24.38 -6.87
CA ALA A 42 0.42 -24.31 -7.30
C ALA A 42 0.56 -23.89 -8.77
N ALA A 43 -0.28 -24.44 -9.65
CA ALA A 43 -0.31 -24.06 -11.06
C ALA A 43 -0.66 -22.57 -11.26
N ARG A 44 -1.59 -22.02 -10.45
CA ARG A 44 -1.94 -20.59 -10.47
C ARG A 44 -0.81 -19.70 -9.99
N LEU A 45 -0.07 -20.13 -8.96
CA LEU A 45 1.13 -19.45 -8.48
C LEU A 45 2.30 -19.53 -9.49
N GLY A 46 2.27 -20.46 -10.46
CA GLY A 46 3.39 -20.72 -11.36
C GLY A 46 4.55 -21.45 -10.68
N VAL A 47 4.28 -22.27 -9.66
CA VAL A 47 5.31 -22.98 -8.87
C VAL A 47 5.05 -24.48 -8.80
N SER A 48 6.04 -25.26 -8.38
CA SER A 48 5.87 -26.69 -8.15
C SER A 48 4.87 -26.99 -7.01
N THR A 49 4.20 -28.14 -7.06
CA THR A 49 3.27 -28.54 -5.99
C THR A 49 3.97 -28.65 -4.63
N SER A 50 5.23 -29.11 -4.59
CA SER A 50 6.01 -29.13 -3.35
C SER A 50 6.32 -27.73 -2.85
N GLY A 51 6.71 -26.81 -3.73
CA GLY A 51 6.96 -25.40 -3.39
C GLY A 51 5.73 -24.73 -2.80
N ALA A 52 4.57 -24.87 -3.46
CA ALA A 52 3.30 -24.35 -2.95
C ALA A 52 2.93 -24.94 -1.58
N ALA A 53 3.13 -26.26 -1.38
CA ALA A 53 2.83 -26.91 -0.12
C ALA A 53 3.69 -26.37 1.04
N ARG A 54 4.98 -26.09 0.79
CA ARG A 54 5.89 -25.48 1.78
C ARG A 54 5.47 -24.05 2.12
N LEU A 55 5.19 -23.23 1.10
CA LEU A 55 4.67 -21.86 1.26
C LEU A 55 3.38 -21.84 2.09
N LEU A 56 2.44 -22.74 1.83
CA LEU A 56 1.19 -22.84 2.58
C LEU A 56 1.39 -23.24 4.04
N ARG A 57 2.46 -23.97 4.36
CA ARG A 57 2.85 -24.32 5.74
C ARG A 57 3.72 -23.27 6.41
N GLY A 58 4.21 -22.28 5.66
CA GLY A 58 5.17 -21.29 6.18
C GLY A 58 6.56 -21.88 6.43
N GLU A 59 6.89 -22.97 5.74
CA GLU A 59 8.23 -23.55 5.74
C GLU A 59 9.13 -22.77 4.77
N PRO A 60 10.48 -22.90 4.88
CA PRO A 60 11.37 -22.42 3.85
C PRO A 60 10.88 -22.85 2.47
N ALA A 61 11.18 -22.10 1.41
CA ALA A 61 10.77 -22.44 0.05
C ALA A 61 11.80 -21.92 -0.96
N PRO A 62 11.83 -22.44 -2.19
CA PRO A 62 12.72 -21.90 -3.20
C PRO A 62 12.47 -20.40 -3.37
N GLN A 63 13.53 -19.59 -3.47
CA GLN A 63 13.42 -18.13 -3.58
C GLN A 63 12.49 -17.70 -4.73
N GLY A 64 12.59 -18.37 -5.88
CA GLY A 64 11.70 -18.14 -7.02
C GLY A 64 10.23 -18.44 -6.72
N ALA A 65 9.94 -19.42 -5.87
CA ALA A 65 8.58 -19.74 -5.46
C ALA A 65 8.01 -18.68 -4.50
N VAL A 66 8.81 -18.17 -3.57
CA VAL A 66 8.43 -17.04 -2.69
C VAL A 66 8.12 -15.81 -3.54
N ARG A 67 9.00 -15.46 -4.49
CA ARG A 67 8.80 -14.32 -5.38
C ARG A 67 7.53 -14.46 -6.22
N ALA A 68 7.34 -15.61 -6.88
CA ALA A 68 6.16 -15.89 -7.68
C ALA A 68 4.86 -15.81 -6.86
N ALA A 69 4.88 -16.24 -5.60
CA ALA A 69 3.73 -16.13 -4.71
C ALA A 69 3.39 -14.67 -4.36
N CYS A 70 4.39 -13.84 -4.07
CA CYS A 70 4.18 -12.41 -3.83
C CYS A 70 3.65 -11.69 -5.09
N ASP A 71 4.26 -11.95 -6.25
CA ASP A 71 3.83 -11.40 -7.54
C ASP A 71 2.39 -11.82 -7.87
N TYR A 72 2.03 -13.08 -7.62
CA TYR A 72 0.67 -13.59 -7.80
C TYR A 72 -0.34 -12.82 -6.94
N LEU A 73 -0.08 -12.69 -5.64
CA LEU A 73 -0.97 -12.00 -4.70
C LEU A 73 -1.13 -10.52 -5.05
N ALA A 74 -0.03 -9.85 -5.40
CA ALA A 74 -0.01 -8.46 -5.82
C ALA A 74 -0.90 -8.20 -7.04
N ARG A 75 -0.93 -9.16 -7.98
CA ARG A 75 -1.70 -9.04 -9.21
C ARG A 75 -3.20 -9.26 -9.00
N LEU A 76 -3.62 -10.03 -7.99
CA LEU A 76 -5.04 -10.42 -7.86
C LEU A 76 -5.99 -9.22 -7.85
N PRO A 77 -5.80 -8.16 -7.04
CA PRO A 77 -6.73 -7.03 -7.03
C PRO A 77 -6.63 -6.12 -8.26
N LEU A 78 -5.58 -6.29 -9.07
CA LEU A 78 -5.35 -5.55 -10.31
C LEU A 78 -6.04 -6.23 -11.51
N LEU A 79 -6.52 -7.46 -11.35
CA LEU A 79 -7.19 -8.18 -12.42
C LEU A 79 -8.56 -7.56 -12.73
N PRO A 80 -8.92 -7.47 -14.02
CA PRO A 80 -10.26 -7.06 -14.42
C PRO A 80 -11.33 -8.15 -14.19
N ASP A 81 -10.99 -9.31 -13.65
CA ASP A 81 -11.96 -10.24 -13.07
C ASP A 81 -11.23 -11.11 -12.05
N PRO A 82 -11.11 -10.64 -10.79
CA PRO A 82 -10.33 -11.35 -9.79
C PRO A 82 -11.09 -12.60 -9.31
N PRO A 83 -10.40 -13.61 -8.75
CA PRO A 83 -11.06 -14.78 -8.22
C PRO A 83 -11.97 -14.45 -7.02
N PRO A 84 -12.93 -15.32 -6.68
CA PRO A 84 -13.82 -15.13 -5.54
C PRO A 84 -13.07 -14.80 -4.23
N GLY A 85 -13.63 -13.88 -3.46
CA GLY A 85 -13.04 -13.44 -2.18
C GLY A 85 -12.02 -12.31 -2.30
N VAL A 86 -11.70 -11.86 -3.52
CA VAL A 86 -10.82 -10.71 -3.78
C VAL A 86 -11.64 -9.53 -4.24
N VAL A 87 -11.46 -8.38 -3.59
CA VAL A 87 -12.05 -7.11 -4.03
C VAL A 87 -11.07 -6.43 -4.99
N PRO A 88 -11.43 -6.14 -6.25
CA PRO A 88 -10.52 -5.48 -7.17
C PRO A 88 -10.38 -3.98 -6.85
N LEU A 89 -9.23 -3.38 -7.19
CA LEU A 89 -8.98 -1.96 -6.93
C LEU A 89 -9.97 -1.04 -7.67
N ARG A 90 -10.48 -1.47 -8.82
CA ARG A 90 -11.48 -0.71 -9.61
C ARG A 90 -12.85 -0.61 -8.94
N ASP A 91 -13.06 -1.32 -7.82
CA ASP A 91 -14.26 -1.19 -6.98
C ASP A 91 -14.00 -0.29 -5.75
N MET A 92 -12.77 0.20 -5.61
CA MET A 92 -12.31 1.08 -4.54
C MET A 92 -12.02 2.47 -5.10
N ASP A 93 -12.05 3.47 -4.23
CA ASP A 93 -11.57 4.83 -4.58
C ASP A 93 -10.17 5.05 -3.99
N ALA A 94 -9.38 5.93 -4.61
CA ALA A 94 -8.15 6.44 -4.03
C ALA A 94 -8.34 7.87 -3.53
N LEU A 95 -7.75 8.19 -2.39
CA LEU A 95 -7.73 9.50 -1.77
C LEU A 95 -6.28 9.99 -1.75
N VAL A 96 -5.98 11.01 -2.55
CA VAL A 96 -4.69 11.69 -2.53
C VAL A 96 -4.80 12.88 -1.59
N LEU A 97 -4.22 12.75 -0.40
CA LEU A 97 -4.22 13.79 0.61
C LEU A 97 -3.14 14.82 0.26
N ALA A 98 -3.59 15.95 -0.29
CA ALA A 98 -2.80 17.10 -0.70
C ALA A 98 -2.76 18.21 0.38
N GLY A 99 -2.95 17.82 1.64
CA GLY A 99 -2.79 18.71 2.79
C GLY A 99 -1.32 18.81 3.21
N GLY A 100 -0.74 20.00 3.14
CA GLY A 100 0.64 20.24 3.58
C GLY A 100 1.12 21.63 3.17
N GLU A 101 1.20 22.53 4.14
CA GLU A 101 1.99 23.76 4.00
C GLU A 101 3.45 23.38 4.26
N SER A 102 4.32 23.48 3.25
CA SER A 102 5.75 23.27 3.45
C SER A 102 6.46 24.62 3.49
N SER A 103 6.64 25.16 4.71
CA SER A 103 7.48 26.34 4.93
C SER A 103 8.94 26.10 4.53
N ARG A 104 9.39 24.83 4.56
CA ARG A 104 10.77 24.41 4.21
C ARG A 104 11.03 24.33 2.71
N MET A 105 9.99 24.22 1.89
CA MET A 105 10.10 24.08 0.42
C MET A 105 9.76 25.37 -0.33
N GLY A 106 9.38 26.45 0.37
CA GLY A 106 9.10 27.77 -0.20
C GLY A 106 7.85 27.85 -1.11
N ALA A 107 7.14 26.74 -1.33
CA ALA A 107 5.95 26.65 -2.17
C ALA A 107 4.96 25.60 -1.64
N ALA A 108 3.73 25.62 -2.15
CA ALA A 108 2.73 24.60 -1.86
C ALA A 108 3.23 23.22 -2.33
N LYS A 109 3.55 22.34 -1.38
CA LYS A 109 4.15 21.01 -1.60
C LYS A 109 3.46 20.20 -2.72
N PRO A 110 2.11 20.11 -2.80
CA PRO A 110 1.45 19.30 -3.83
C PRO A 110 1.82 19.73 -5.26
N LEU A 111 2.00 21.04 -5.49
CA LEU A 111 2.24 21.63 -6.81
C LEU A 111 3.72 21.71 -7.18
N LEU A 112 4.62 21.18 -6.35
CA LEU A 112 6.04 21.13 -6.69
C LEU A 112 6.25 20.31 -7.97
N PRO A 113 7.02 20.82 -8.94
CA PRO A 113 7.28 20.11 -10.19
C PRO A 113 7.94 18.75 -9.95
N PHE A 114 7.47 17.72 -10.65
CA PHE A 114 8.03 16.38 -10.64
C PHE A 114 7.95 15.82 -12.07
N GLY A 115 9.04 15.96 -12.82
CA GLY A 115 9.07 15.64 -14.25
C GLY A 115 8.23 16.62 -15.06
N GLU A 116 7.32 16.11 -15.88
CA GLU A 116 6.42 16.92 -16.71
C GLU A 116 5.16 17.39 -15.99
N THR A 117 4.96 16.96 -14.74
CA THR A 117 3.78 17.27 -13.93
C THR A 117 4.19 17.75 -12.54
N THR A 118 3.29 17.65 -11.56
CA THR A 118 3.54 17.97 -10.15
C THR A 118 3.62 16.70 -9.30
N LEU A 119 3.99 16.81 -8.02
CA LEU A 119 3.94 15.68 -7.09
C LEU A 119 2.53 15.07 -7.03
N VAL A 120 1.50 15.89 -6.82
CA VAL A 120 0.10 15.43 -6.81
C VAL A 120 -0.32 14.84 -8.16
N GLY A 121 0.08 15.47 -9.27
CA GLY A 121 -0.21 14.98 -10.62
C GLY A 121 0.40 13.62 -10.89
N THR A 122 1.63 13.39 -10.43
CA THR A 122 2.33 12.10 -10.53
C THR A 122 1.60 11.00 -9.77
N VAL A 123 1.24 11.26 -8.51
CA VAL A 123 0.51 10.31 -7.66
C VAL A 123 -0.84 9.95 -8.28
N VAL A 124 -1.60 10.96 -8.74
CA VAL A 124 -2.89 10.74 -9.41
C VAL A 124 -2.73 9.90 -10.68
N ALA A 125 -1.75 10.22 -11.53
CA ALA A 125 -1.51 9.50 -12.78
C ALA A 125 -1.18 8.02 -12.55
N ARG A 126 -0.46 7.69 -11.46
CA ARG A 126 -0.13 6.30 -11.09
C ARG A 126 -1.34 5.51 -10.59
N LEU A 127 -2.30 6.16 -9.94
CA LEU A 127 -3.46 5.50 -9.33
C LEU A 127 -4.64 5.36 -10.30
N ARG A 128 -4.86 6.37 -11.15
CA ARG A 128 -6.03 6.49 -12.02
C ARG A 128 -6.33 5.25 -12.88
N PRO A 129 -5.35 4.50 -13.44
CA PRO A 129 -5.64 3.32 -14.25
C PRO A 129 -6.27 2.15 -13.48
N PHE A 130 -6.16 2.14 -12.14
CA PHE A 130 -6.47 0.97 -11.32
C PHE A 130 -7.66 1.17 -10.38
N PHE A 131 -7.96 2.40 -9.98
CA PHE A 131 -9.05 2.72 -9.05
C PHE A 131 -10.31 3.18 -9.77
N ARG A 132 -11.48 3.00 -9.13
CA ARG A 132 -12.77 3.49 -9.65
C ARG A 132 -12.75 5.00 -9.88
N ARG A 133 -12.26 5.73 -8.87
CA ARG A 133 -12.03 7.17 -8.86
C ARG A 133 -10.79 7.50 -8.07
N VAL A 134 -10.18 8.64 -8.41
CA VAL A 134 -9.12 9.25 -7.61
C VAL A 134 -9.61 10.62 -7.18
N LEU A 135 -9.72 10.83 -5.87
CA LEU A 135 -10.12 12.08 -5.27
C LEU A 135 -8.89 12.76 -4.68
N VAL A 136 -8.63 14.01 -5.07
CA VAL A 136 -7.61 14.85 -4.45
C VAL A 136 -8.27 15.63 -3.32
N VAL A 137 -7.87 15.36 -2.09
CA VAL A 137 -8.38 16.06 -0.92
C VAL A 137 -7.40 17.14 -0.51
N SER A 138 -7.82 18.39 -0.58
CA SER A 138 -7.00 19.55 -0.27
C SER A 138 -7.71 20.49 0.69
N ARG A 139 -6.94 21.42 1.27
CA ARG A 139 -7.49 22.49 2.10
C ARG A 139 -8.04 23.64 1.26
N GLU A 140 -7.39 23.89 0.12
CA GLU A 140 -7.74 24.96 -0.78
C GLU A 140 -8.00 24.40 -2.20
N PRO A 141 -8.98 24.94 -2.94
CA PRO A 141 -9.30 24.47 -4.29
C PRO A 141 -8.12 24.49 -5.26
N GLY A 142 -7.14 25.39 -5.07
CA GLY A 142 -5.98 25.55 -5.96
C GLY A 142 -4.93 24.44 -5.86
N GLN A 143 -4.93 23.62 -4.81
CA GLN A 143 -3.88 22.62 -4.57
C GLN A 143 -4.01 21.36 -5.46
N ALA A 144 -5.07 21.27 -6.25
CA ALA A 144 -5.30 20.25 -7.27
C ALA A 144 -5.27 20.83 -8.70
N ALA A 145 -4.84 22.10 -8.86
CA ALA A 145 -4.86 22.77 -10.16
C ALA A 145 -4.07 21.99 -11.23
N GLY A 146 -4.68 21.82 -12.41
CA GLY A 146 -4.08 21.11 -13.54
C GLY A 146 -4.13 19.58 -13.46
N VAL A 147 -4.73 19.01 -12.42
CA VAL A 147 -4.86 17.56 -12.26
C VAL A 147 -6.25 17.09 -12.71
N THR A 148 -6.32 16.05 -13.53
CA THR A 148 -7.61 15.44 -13.93
C THR A 148 -8.09 14.45 -12.86
N ALA A 149 -8.62 14.97 -11.75
CA ALA A 149 -9.18 14.22 -10.62
C ALA A 149 -10.34 14.98 -9.96
N ASP A 150 -11.17 14.26 -9.20
CA ASP A 150 -12.23 14.87 -8.40
C ASP A 150 -11.60 15.64 -7.22
N ALA A 151 -11.82 16.94 -7.13
CA ALA A 151 -11.28 17.75 -6.05
C ALA A 151 -12.26 17.81 -4.86
N VAL A 152 -11.75 17.60 -3.65
CA VAL A 152 -12.51 17.70 -2.40
C VAL A 152 -11.81 18.68 -1.48
N THR A 153 -12.51 19.72 -1.06
CA THR A 153 -12.00 20.69 -0.08
C THR A 153 -12.41 20.28 1.33
N ASP A 154 -11.47 20.16 2.27
CA ASP A 154 -11.79 19.98 3.68
C ASP A 154 -12.27 21.33 4.29
N GLY A 155 -13.57 21.62 4.19
CA GLY A 155 -14.18 22.87 4.67
C GLY A 155 -14.21 23.04 6.20
N ARG A 156 -13.24 22.49 6.92
CA ARG A 156 -13.12 22.47 8.38
C ARG A 156 -12.07 23.47 8.86
N GLU A 157 -12.33 24.10 10.01
CA GLU A 157 -11.35 24.96 10.66
C GLU A 157 -10.17 24.14 11.20
N GLU A 158 -10.47 22.96 11.73
CA GLU A 158 -9.51 22.01 12.27
C GLU A 158 -8.49 21.59 11.19
N ARG A 159 -7.22 21.52 11.57
CA ARG A 159 -6.13 21.11 10.66
C ARG A 159 -5.60 19.73 11.05
N GLY A 160 -5.38 18.88 10.05
CA GLY A 160 -4.65 17.63 10.22
C GLY A 160 -5.07 16.54 9.23
N PRO A 161 -4.24 15.50 9.07
CA PRO A 161 -4.46 14.47 8.05
C PRO A 161 -5.72 13.62 8.28
N LEU A 162 -6.22 13.51 9.52
CA LEU A 162 -7.50 12.85 9.78
C LEU A 162 -8.69 13.62 9.21
N VAL A 163 -8.61 14.96 9.20
CA VAL A 163 -9.66 15.83 8.63
C VAL A 163 -9.79 15.58 7.14
N GLY A 164 -8.65 15.56 6.42
CA GLY A 164 -8.60 15.20 5.01
C GLY A 164 -9.09 13.77 4.74
N LEU A 165 -8.69 12.79 5.55
CA LEU A 165 -9.20 11.42 5.42
C LEU A 165 -10.73 11.38 5.58
N VAL A 166 -11.29 12.03 6.59
CA VAL A 166 -12.74 12.09 6.83
C VAL A 166 -13.46 12.76 5.65
N ALA A 167 -12.96 13.87 5.14
CA ALA A 167 -13.53 14.55 3.99
C ALA A 167 -13.53 13.66 2.74
N GLY A 168 -12.40 13.01 2.44
CA GLY A 168 -12.26 12.09 1.32
C GLY A 168 -13.16 10.86 1.44
N LEU A 169 -13.19 10.22 2.61
CA LEU A 169 -14.07 9.08 2.88
C LEU A 169 -15.55 9.47 2.72
N ARG A 170 -15.95 10.66 3.20
CA ARG A 170 -17.32 11.17 3.07
C ARG A 170 -17.70 11.36 1.59
N ALA A 171 -16.84 12.00 0.80
CA ALA A 171 -17.07 12.26 -0.62
C ALA A 171 -17.03 10.99 -1.50
N SER A 172 -16.20 10.00 -1.14
CA SER A 172 -16.05 8.76 -1.88
C SER A 172 -17.31 7.88 -1.83
N GLY A 173 -17.80 7.56 -0.63
CA GLY A 173 -18.90 6.59 -0.49
C GLY A 173 -18.54 5.14 -0.86
N ALA A 174 -17.31 4.84 -1.30
CA ALA A 174 -16.84 3.47 -1.53
C ALA A 174 -16.75 2.67 -0.22
N ALA A 175 -16.83 1.34 -0.32
CA ALA A 175 -16.65 0.45 0.82
C ALA A 175 -15.21 0.53 1.38
N TRP A 176 -14.23 0.70 0.49
CA TRP A 176 -12.82 0.84 0.78
C TRP A 176 -12.22 2.00 0.00
N CYS A 177 -11.33 2.73 0.66
CA CYS A 177 -10.52 3.78 0.04
C CYS A 177 -9.05 3.55 0.32
N PHE A 178 -8.19 3.67 -0.70
CA PHE A 178 -6.74 3.77 -0.50
C PHE A 178 -6.37 5.23 -0.25
N ALA A 179 -5.86 5.57 0.93
CA ALA A 179 -5.40 6.92 1.22
C ALA A 179 -3.87 6.99 1.11
N VAL A 180 -3.40 8.01 0.38
CA VAL A 180 -1.99 8.26 0.15
C VAL A 180 -1.62 9.75 0.25
N GLY A 181 -0.42 10.06 0.73
CA GLY A 181 0.15 11.40 0.67
C GLY A 181 0.51 11.81 -0.77
N CYS A 182 0.35 13.08 -1.11
CA CYS A 182 0.81 13.60 -2.42
C CYS A 182 2.35 13.60 -2.57
N ASP A 183 3.09 13.42 -1.47
CA ASP A 183 4.54 13.43 -1.34
C ASP A 183 5.20 12.05 -1.48
N MET A 184 4.42 11.03 -1.85
CA MET A 184 4.89 9.68 -2.15
C MET A 184 4.80 9.36 -3.66
N PRO A 185 5.45 10.13 -4.57
CA PRO A 185 5.34 9.92 -6.01
C PRO A 185 5.99 8.62 -6.51
N SER A 186 6.80 7.97 -5.66
CA SER A 186 7.51 6.71 -5.96
C SER A 186 6.67 5.47 -5.67
N LEU A 187 5.37 5.61 -5.36
CA LEU A 187 4.48 4.48 -5.09
C LEU A 187 4.48 3.46 -6.24
N ASP A 188 4.45 2.18 -5.87
CA ASP A 188 4.31 1.05 -6.78
C ASP A 188 2.90 0.44 -6.65
N ILE A 189 2.21 0.28 -7.77
CA ILE A 189 0.87 -0.31 -7.78
C ILE A 189 0.86 -1.77 -7.34
N SER A 190 1.95 -2.51 -7.54
CA SER A 190 2.09 -3.90 -7.12
C SER A 190 2.12 -4.00 -5.58
N VAL A 191 2.75 -3.03 -4.91
CA VAL A 191 2.73 -2.92 -3.45
C VAL A 191 1.31 -2.67 -2.95
N ILE A 192 0.60 -1.73 -3.59
CA ILE A 192 -0.81 -1.42 -3.29
C ILE A 192 -1.70 -2.65 -3.54
N GLY A 193 -1.48 -3.39 -4.63
CA GLY A 193 -2.18 -4.63 -4.94
C GLY A 193 -1.92 -5.72 -3.89
N LEU A 194 -0.69 -5.87 -3.41
CA LEU A 194 -0.37 -6.83 -2.35
C LEU A 194 -1.08 -6.45 -1.04
N MET A 195 -1.11 -5.17 -0.69
CA MET A 195 -1.89 -4.69 0.46
C MET A 195 -3.38 -4.98 0.28
N ALA A 196 -3.96 -4.63 -0.87
CA ALA A 196 -5.36 -4.88 -1.19
C ALA A 196 -5.72 -6.38 -1.22
N SER A 197 -4.77 -7.27 -1.48
CA SER A 197 -5.01 -8.73 -1.45
C SER A 197 -5.39 -9.25 -0.05
N HIS A 198 -5.24 -8.42 0.99
CA HIS A 198 -5.72 -8.72 2.34
C HIS A 198 -7.20 -8.36 2.55
N ILE A 199 -7.81 -7.61 1.63
CA ILE A 199 -9.22 -7.17 1.69
C ILE A 199 -10.12 -8.24 1.03
N GLY A 200 -11.16 -8.67 1.73
CA GLY A 200 -12.07 -9.73 1.27
C GLY A 200 -13.20 -10.07 2.23
N ALA A 201 -14.10 -10.96 1.79
CA ALA A 201 -15.46 -11.15 2.34
C ALA A 201 -15.58 -11.74 3.77
N SER A 202 -14.49 -11.93 4.51
CA SER A 202 -14.51 -12.66 5.79
C SER A 202 -13.70 -12.03 6.93
N GLU A 203 -13.21 -10.80 6.78
CA GLU A 203 -12.49 -10.10 7.86
C GLU A 203 -13.17 -8.76 8.19
N PRO A 204 -13.39 -8.45 9.48
CA PRO A 204 -13.97 -7.18 9.96
C PRO A 204 -12.95 -6.03 10.01
N GLY A 205 -11.73 -6.27 9.53
CA GLY A 205 -10.67 -5.27 9.44
C GLY A 205 -11.18 -4.05 8.68
N ASN A 206 -11.07 -2.88 9.29
CA ASN A 206 -11.44 -1.62 8.66
C ASN A 206 -10.22 -0.77 8.30
N VAL A 207 -9.01 -1.25 8.58
CA VAL A 207 -7.76 -0.64 8.09
C VAL A 207 -6.79 -1.73 7.64
N VAL A 208 -6.19 -1.58 6.45
CA VAL A 208 -5.02 -2.34 6.02
C VAL A 208 -3.85 -1.37 5.83
N VAL A 209 -2.78 -1.54 6.59
CA VAL A 209 -1.68 -0.57 6.66
C VAL A 209 -0.32 -1.26 6.60
N ALA A 210 0.66 -0.65 5.94
CA ALA A 210 2.03 -1.13 5.97
C ALA A 210 2.72 -0.74 7.30
N HIS A 211 3.54 -1.65 7.83
CA HIS A 211 4.43 -1.36 8.95
C HIS A 211 5.89 -1.41 8.50
N VAL A 212 6.46 -0.21 8.31
CA VAL A 212 7.78 0.01 7.73
C VAL A 212 8.59 0.90 8.65
N GLY A 213 9.85 0.54 8.91
CA GLY A 213 10.74 1.33 9.77
C GLY A 213 10.24 1.48 11.21
N GLY A 214 9.53 0.48 11.74
CA GLY A 214 8.96 0.51 13.09
C GLY A 214 7.72 1.42 13.23
N ARG A 215 7.09 1.82 12.12
CA ARG A 215 5.96 2.74 12.11
C ARG A 215 4.87 2.29 11.14
N LEU A 216 3.62 2.56 11.52
CA LEU A 216 2.48 2.43 10.61
C LEU A 216 2.50 3.57 9.59
N GLN A 217 2.39 3.21 8.32
CA GLN A 217 2.37 4.13 7.19
C GLN A 217 0.94 4.62 6.96
N THR A 218 0.48 5.54 7.81
CA THR A 218 -0.93 5.98 7.85
C THR A 218 -1.38 6.73 6.60
N LEU A 219 -0.44 7.28 5.83
CA LEU A 219 -0.68 7.90 4.53
C LEU A 219 -0.27 6.97 3.38
N HIS A 220 -0.34 5.66 3.59
CA HIS A 220 -0.21 4.64 2.57
C HIS A 220 -0.98 3.41 3.05
N ALA A 221 -2.31 3.53 3.13
CA ALA A 221 -3.16 2.55 3.79
C ALA A 221 -4.56 2.52 3.18
N PHE A 222 -5.21 1.36 3.29
CA PHE A 222 -6.62 1.21 2.99
C PHE A 222 -7.46 1.47 4.23
N TYR A 223 -8.55 2.21 4.04
CA TYR A 223 -9.52 2.55 5.07
C TYR A 223 -10.91 2.11 4.62
N GLY A 224 -11.57 1.31 5.44
CA GLY A 224 -12.94 0.87 5.26
C GLY A 224 -13.93 1.96 5.69
N ARG A 225 -15.17 1.87 5.19
CA ARG A 225 -16.22 2.87 5.43
C ARG A 225 -16.46 3.20 6.91
N THR A 226 -16.26 2.25 7.83
CA THR A 226 -16.44 2.48 9.28
C THR A 226 -15.44 3.49 9.85
N CYS A 227 -14.28 3.68 9.23
CA CYS A 227 -13.29 4.68 9.64
C CYS A 227 -13.83 6.10 9.53
N LEU A 228 -14.83 6.36 8.67
CA LEU A 228 -15.47 7.67 8.57
C LEU A 228 -16.08 8.08 9.91
N ARG A 229 -16.93 7.23 10.49
CA ARG A 229 -17.63 7.54 11.75
C ARG A 229 -16.64 7.71 12.90
N LEU A 230 -15.66 6.81 13.00
CA LEU A 230 -14.63 6.87 14.04
C LEU A 230 -13.77 8.13 13.91
N GLY A 231 -13.42 8.52 12.68
CA GLY A 231 -12.71 9.75 12.39
C GLY A 231 -13.52 10.99 12.70
N GLU A 232 -14.81 11.02 12.36
CA GLU A 232 -15.72 12.13 12.69
C GLU A 232 -15.82 12.34 14.21
N THR A 233 -15.92 11.25 14.99
CA THR A 233 -15.89 11.33 16.46
C THR A 233 -14.59 11.94 16.97
N LEU A 234 -13.44 11.44 16.52
CA LEU A 234 -12.12 11.96 16.95
C LEU A 234 -11.92 13.42 16.59
N VAL A 235 -12.31 13.83 15.37
CA VAL A 235 -12.23 15.24 14.95
C VAL A 235 -13.15 16.10 15.82
N GLY A 236 -14.35 15.64 16.16
CA GLY A 236 -15.25 16.33 17.10
C GLY A 236 -14.71 16.45 18.52
N GLU A 237 -13.84 15.51 18.94
CA GLU A 237 -13.09 15.56 20.21
C GLU A 237 -11.83 16.46 20.12
N GLY A 238 -11.59 17.12 18.98
CA GLY A 238 -10.42 17.96 18.75
C GLY A 238 -9.14 17.21 18.36
N ASN A 239 -9.23 15.90 18.08
CA ASN A 239 -8.09 15.09 17.67
C ASN A 239 -8.06 14.91 16.14
N THR A 240 -7.05 15.49 15.50
CA THR A 240 -6.90 15.47 14.03
C THR A 240 -5.78 14.54 13.54
N SER A 241 -5.25 13.68 14.41
CA SER A 241 -4.16 12.75 14.11
C SER A 241 -4.68 11.44 13.51
N LEU A 242 -4.15 11.05 12.34
CA LEU A 242 -4.44 9.72 11.78
C LEU A 242 -4.05 8.59 12.74
N ARG A 243 -2.97 8.74 13.51
CA ARG A 243 -2.52 7.70 14.45
C ARG A 243 -3.55 7.44 15.56
N ALA A 244 -4.31 8.45 15.96
CA ALA A 244 -5.34 8.31 16.99
C ALA A 244 -6.54 7.45 16.53
N LEU A 245 -6.71 7.28 15.21
CA LEU A 245 -7.76 6.44 14.65
C LEU A 245 -7.49 4.94 14.85
N PHE A 246 -6.22 4.52 14.83
CA PHE A 246 -5.83 3.11 14.80
C PHE A 246 -6.28 2.32 16.05
N PRO A 247 -6.15 2.85 17.29
CA PRO A 247 -6.68 2.18 18.48
C PRO A 247 -8.20 1.96 18.48
N ARG A 248 -8.95 2.66 17.62
CA ARG A 248 -10.41 2.50 17.47
C ARG A 248 -10.78 1.53 16.33
N CYS A 249 -9.80 1.06 15.56
CA CYS A 249 -9.97 0.29 14.35
C CYS A 249 -9.57 -1.18 14.55
N SER A 250 -10.14 -2.06 13.73
CA SER A 250 -9.58 -3.38 13.49
C SER A 250 -8.52 -3.23 12.41
N VAL A 251 -7.25 -3.28 12.82
CA VAL A 251 -6.10 -2.98 11.98
C VAL A 251 -5.44 -4.27 11.54
N LEU A 252 -5.35 -4.46 10.22
CA LEU A 252 -4.48 -5.45 9.60
C LEU A 252 -3.16 -4.78 9.20
N THR A 253 -2.06 -5.28 9.74
CA THR A 253 -0.73 -4.79 9.46
C THR A 253 -0.03 -5.68 8.42
N VAL A 254 0.50 -5.07 7.36
CA VAL A 254 1.33 -5.72 6.35
C VAL A 254 2.80 -5.49 6.69
N ALA A 255 3.52 -6.59 6.95
CA ALA A 255 4.91 -6.54 7.36
C ALA A 255 5.84 -6.05 6.23
N ALA A 256 6.88 -5.30 6.59
CA ALA A 256 7.88 -4.78 5.66
C ALA A 256 8.54 -5.88 4.80
N ASP A 257 8.79 -7.06 5.37
CA ASP A 257 9.45 -8.15 4.65
C ASP A 257 8.61 -8.69 3.49
N LEU A 258 7.29 -8.69 3.64
CA LEU A 258 6.37 -9.07 2.58
C LEU A 258 6.38 -8.02 1.45
N LEU A 259 6.47 -6.74 1.81
CA LEU A 259 6.53 -5.62 0.88
C LEU A 259 7.86 -5.59 0.10
N ARG A 260 8.98 -5.92 0.76
CA ARG A 260 10.32 -5.99 0.14
C ARG A 260 10.44 -7.00 -0.99
N ALA A 261 9.54 -7.99 -1.04
CA ALA A 261 9.50 -8.93 -2.16
C ALA A 261 9.19 -8.23 -3.50
N LEU A 262 8.45 -7.11 -3.46
CA LEU A 262 8.07 -6.31 -4.63
C LEU A 262 8.85 -5.00 -4.70
N ASP A 263 9.12 -4.39 -3.54
CA ASP A 263 9.83 -3.13 -3.42
C ASP A 263 11.00 -3.29 -2.44
N PRO A 264 12.15 -3.85 -2.88
CA PRO A 264 13.27 -4.18 -2.00
C PRO A 264 13.81 -2.98 -1.20
N GLY A 265 13.72 -1.79 -1.79
CA GLY A 265 14.16 -0.53 -1.19
C GLY A 265 13.07 0.21 -0.41
N LEU A 266 11.84 -0.32 -0.37
CA LEU A 266 10.66 0.32 0.23
C LEU A 266 10.46 1.77 -0.24
N GLN A 267 10.75 2.03 -1.52
CA GLN A 267 10.65 3.36 -2.14
C GLN A 267 9.21 3.88 -2.18
N SER A 268 8.22 2.98 -2.18
CA SER A 268 6.79 3.31 -2.14
C SER A 268 6.38 4.08 -0.87
N PHE A 269 7.20 4.01 0.18
CA PHE A 269 6.95 4.60 1.50
C PHE A 269 7.86 5.79 1.80
N ARG A 270 8.61 6.27 0.80
CA ARG A 270 9.52 7.40 0.98
C ARG A 270 8.80 8.72 0.70
N ASP A 271 8.66 9.52 1.75
CA ASP A 271 8.12 10.88 1.68
C ASP A 271 9.18 11.85 1.15
N ILE A 272 8.74 12.85 0.38
CA ILE A 272 9.58 13.98 -0.05
C ILE A 272 9.32 15.16 0.89
N ASP A 273 10.19 15.44 1.86
CA ASP A 273 9.99 16.56 2.80
C ASP A 273 10.94 17.74 2.58
N THR A 274 12.07 17.50 1.92
CA THR A 274 13.13 18.50 1.71
C THR A 274 13.50 18.65 0.23
N PRO A 275 14.21 19.72 -0.17
CA PRO A 275 14.70 19.87 -1.54
C PRO A 275 15.64 18.72 -1.94
N ALA A 276 16.42 18.22 -0.99
CA ALA A 276 17.31 17.08 -1.20
C ALA A 276 16.52 15.78 -1.47
N ASP A 277 15.40 15.56 -0.78
CA ASP A 277 14.53 14.41 -1.06
C ASP A 277 13.89 14.51 -2.44
N LEU A 278 13.46 15.71 -2.84
CA LEU A 278 12.86 15.95 -4.14
C LEU A 278 13.86 15.64 -5.26
N GLU A 279 15.09 16.12 -5.12
CA GLU A 279 16.15 15.88 -6.10
C GLU A 279 16.53 14.38 -6.15
N ALA A 280 16.70 13.73 -5.00
CA ALA A 280 16.95 12.29 -4.95
C ALA A 280 15.82 11.47 -5.60
N ALA A 281 14.56 11.86 -5.39
CA ALA A 281 13.41 11.20 -5.99
C ALA A 281 13.33 11.43 -7.51
N ARG A 282 13.70 12.62 -8.00
CA ARG A 282 13.81 12.90 -9.45
C ARG A 282 14.88 12.05 -10.10
N GLN A 283 16.07 11.98 -9.49
CA GLN A 283 17.17 11.14 -9.98
C GLN A 283 16.78 9.66 -10.02
N ALA A 284 16.15 9.14 -8.97
CA ALA A 284 15.66 7.77 -8.93
C ALA A 284 14.58 7.49 -10.00
N ALA A 285 13.78 8.51 -10.36
CA ALA A 285 12.78 8.43 -11.42
C ALA A 285 13.35 8.71 -12.84
N GLY A 286 14.65 8.97 -12.98
CA GLY A 286 15.28 9.31 -14.27
C GLY A 286 14.87 10.67 -14.83
N LEU A 287 14.42 11.59 -13.97
CA LEU A 287 13.96 12.93 -14.33
C LEU A 287 15.12 13.92 -14.19
N SER A 288 15.38 14.72 -15.22
CA SER A 288 16.32 15.84 -15.12
C SER A 288 15.73 16.98 -14.31
N SER A 289 16.56 17.67 -13.53
CA SER A 289 16.18 18.90 -12.85
C SER A 289 15.84 19.94 -13.93
N ARG A 290 14.60 20.45 -13.97
CA ARG A 290 14.32 21.66 -14.73
C ARG A 290 15.10 22.79 -14.07
N GLU A 291 16.15 23.28 -14.74
CA GLU A 291 16.71 24.59 -14.46
C GLU A 291 15.61 25.64 -14.61
N GLY A 292 15.65 26.66 -13.75
CA GLY A 292 14.55 27.54 -13.39
C GLY A 292 13.80 28.23 -14.54
N ALA A 293 12.55 28.59 -14.23
CA ALA A 293 11.84 29.68 -14.86
C ALA A 293 11.60 30.76 -13.79
#